data_AF-A0A7H8L379-F1
#
_entry.id   AF-A0A7H8L379-F1
#
_cell.length_a   1.000
_cell.length_b   1.000
_cell.length_c   1.000
_cell.angle_alpha   90.00
_cell.angle_beta   90.00
_cell.angle_gamma   90.00
#
_symmetry.space_group_name_H-M   'P 1'
#
loop_
_entity.id
_entity.type
_entity.pdbx_description
1 polymer ?
#
loop_
_entity_poly.entity_id
_entity_poly.type
_entity_poly.pdbx_seq_one_letter_code
_entity_poly.pdbx_strand_id
1 'polypeptide(L)'
;MGMLDAVAARVSAGASVEFRPTGSSMVPLIRSRQLVRVAPVDPERLAVGDIVLARVAGTVHLHLVSALEPARRRVQISNNRGRVNGWTGHDRVFGICAAVDGVDRPGAAGKTRGG
;
A
#
# COMPACT_ATOMS: atom_id res chain seq x y z
N MET A 1 2.23 -18.98 2.92
CA MET A 1 2.30 -17.56 3.31
C MET A 1 3.04 -16.81 2.21
N GLY A 2 2.41 -15.86 1.53
CA GLY A 2 3.04 -15.18 0.39
C GLY A 2 4.07 -14.13 0.83
N MET A 3 4.97 -13.72 -0.08
CA MET A 3 5.95 -12.65 0.21
C MET A 3 5.28 -11.38 0.78
N LEU A 4 4.14 -10.97 0.22
CA LEU A 4 3.42 -9.78 0.67
C LEU A 4 2.82 -9.93 2.07
N ASP A 5 2.41 -11.13 2.48
CA ASP A 5 1.95 -11.37 3.86
C ASP A 5 3.11 -11.17 4.86
N ALA A 6 4.30 -11.66 4.52
CA ALA A 6 5.49 -11.49 5.35
C ALA A 6 5.91 -10.02 5.45
N VAL A 7 5.86 -9.29 4.33
CA VAL A 7 6.08 -7.83 4.32
C VAL A 7 5.02 -7.13 5.17
N ALA A 8 3.74 -7.45 5.00
CA ALA A 8 2.66 -6.84 5.78
C ALA A 8 2.85 -7.04 7.28
N ALA A 9 3.24 -8.24 7.73
CA ALA A 9 3.53 -8.51 9.13
C ALA A 9 4.66 -7.63 9.67
N ARG A 10 5.77 -7.50 8.91
CA ARG A 10 6.91 -6.66 9.30
C ARG A 10 6.53 -5.17 9.35
N VAL A 11 5.79 -4.70 8.36
CA VAL A 11 5.35 -3.29 8.29
C VAL A 11 4.34 -2.98 9.38
N SER A 12 3.41 -3.90 9.66
CA SER A 12 2.47 -3.79 10.77
C SER A 12 3.17 -3.76 12.14
N ALA A 13 4.36 -4.35 12.25
CA ALA A 13 5.22 -4.29 13.43
C ALA A 13 6.07 -3.00 13.52
N GLY A 14 5.88 -2.05 12.61
CA GLY A 14 6.60 -0.76 12.60
C GLY A 14 7.85 -0.73 11.71
N ALA A 15 8.20 -1.82 11.03
CA ALA A 15 9.39 -1.84 10.18
C ALA A 15 9.12 -1.22 8.80
N SER A 16 10.03 -0.36 8.33
CA SER A 16 10.09 -0.05 6.90
C SER A 16 10.76 -1.20 6.15
N VAL A 17 10.16 -1.65 5.05
CA VAL A 17 10.62 -2.83 4.30
C VAL A 17 10.78 -2.48 2.83
N GLU A 18 11.92 -2.88 2.27
CA GLU A 18 12.18 -2.82 0.84
C GLU A 18 12.04 -4.22 0.22
N PHE A 19 11.37 -4.31 -0.92
CA PHE A 19 11.21 -5.57 -1.64
C PHE A 19 10.92 -5.31 -3.11
N ARG A 20 10.87 -6.39 -3.91
CA ARG A 20 10.65 -6.35 -5.35
C ARG A 20 9.35 -7.08 -5.70
N PRO A 21 8.19 -6.40 -5.74
CA PRO A 21 6.93 -7.03 -6.12
C PRO A 21 6.99 -7.62 -7.53
N THR A 22 6.25 -8.69 -7.74
CA THR A 22 6.10 -9.32 -9.05
C THR A 22 4.69 -9.08 -9.59
N GLY A 23 4.57 -9.15 -10.92
CA GLY A 23 3.30 -8.97 -11.62
C GLY A 23 3.20 -7.64 -12.36
N SER A 24 2.02 -7.38 -12.90
CA SER A 24 1.79 -6.30 -13.86
C SER A 24 0.64 -5.36 -13.49
N SER A 25 0.02 -5.60 -12.33
CA SER A 25 -1.17 -4.89 -11.86
C SER A 25 -0.93 -3.39 -11.57
N MET A 26 0.31 -3.00 -11.31
CA MET A 26 0.70 -1.63 -10.98
C MET A 26 1.46 -0.90 -12.09
N VAL A 27 1.63 -1.52 -13.27
CA VAL A 27 2.32 -0.88 -14.41
C VAL A 27 1.49 0.30 -14.93
N PRO A 28 2.09 1.45 -15.29
CA PRO A 28 3.53 1.75 -15.27
C PRO A 28 4.09 2.29 -13.95
N LEU A 29 3.28 2.50 -12.90
CA LEU A 29 3.73 3.06 -11.63
C LEU A 29 4.75 2.18 -10.90
N ILE A 30 4.52 0.86 -10.89
CA ILE A 30 5.46 -0.13 -10.35
C ILE A 30 5.51 -1.29 -11.35
N ARG A 31 6.69 -1.51 -11.93
CA ARG A 31 6.99 -2.63 -12.83
C ARG A 31 7.39 -3.87 -12.04
N SER A 32 7.28 -5.03 -12.70
CA SER A 32 7.70 -6.30 -12.11
C SER A 32 9.17 -6.26 -11.71
N ARG A 33 9.48 -6.70 -10.50
CA ARG A 33 10.80 -6.71 -9.86
C ARG A 33 11.41 -5.32 -9.60
N GLN A 34 10.65 -4.26 -9.78
CA GLN A 34 11.08 -2.90 -9.43
C GLN A 34 11.23 -2.78 -7.90
N LEU A 35 12.24 -2.06 -7.40
CA LEU A 35 12.44 -1.93 -5.96
C LEU A 35 11.38 -0.99 -5.39
N VAL A 36 10.69 -1.40 -4.34
CA VAL A 36 9.75 -0.54 -3.62
C VAL A 36 10.08 -0.53 -2.14
N ARG A 37 9.94 0.64 -1.51
CA ARG A 37 10.00 0.81 -0.07
C ARG A 37 8.59 1.02 0.46
N VAL A 38 8.18 0.23 1.43
CA VAL A 38 6.91 0.36 2.14
C VAL A 38 7.20 0.67 3.60
N ALA A 39 6.53 1.70 4.13
CA ALA A 39 6.63 2.12 5.52
C ALA A 39 5.27 1.97 6.21
N PRO A 40 5.24 1.80 7.54
CA PRO A 40 4.00 1.81 8.32
C PRO A 40 3.24 3.11 8.05
N VAL A 41 1.92 3.04 7.85
CA VAL A 41 1.10 4.20 7.50
C VAL A 41 0.11 4.52 8.61
N ASP A 42 -0.24 5.79 8.73
CA ASP A 42 -1.43 6.24 9.44
C ASP A 42 -2.62 6.26 8.46
N PRO A 43 -3.58 5.31 8.57
CA PRO A 43 -4.68 5.22 7.62
C PRO A 43 -5.58 6.46 7.58
N GLU A 44 -5.60 7.26 8.65
CA GLU A 44 -6.39 8.49 8.72
C GLU A 44 -5.83 9.63 7.86
N ARG A 45 -4.55 9.52 7.45
CA ARG A 45 -3.86 10.51 6.61
C ARG A 45 -3.82 10.11 5.12
N LEU A 46 -4.43 8.98 4.78
CA LEU A 46 -4.47 8.50 3.40
C LEU A 46 -5.25 9.45 2.50
N ALA A 47 -4.78 9.57 1.27
CA ALA A 47 -5.40 10.32 0.19
C ALA A 47 -5.62 9.40 -1.01
N VAL A 48 -6.60 9.74 -1.85
CA VAL A 48 -6.78 9.08 -3.15
C VAL A 48 -5.49 9.26 -3.98
N GLY A 49 -5.04 8.17 -4.61
CA GLY A 49 -3.79 8.12 -5.37
C GLY A 49 -2.57 7.61 -4.59
N ASP A 50 -2.67 7.46 -3.26
CA ASP A 50 -1.62 6.78 -2.48
C ASP A 50 -1.53 5.31 -2.87
N ILE A 51 -0.33 4.74 -2.81
CA ILE A 51 -0.12 3.30 -3.02
C ILE A 51 0.05 2.66 -1.64
N VAL A 52 -0.82 1.71 -1.29
CA VAL A 52 -0.86 1.10 0.04
C VAL A 52 -0.68 -0.41 -0.03
N LEU A 53 -0.04 -0.95 1.01
CA LEU A 53 -0.01 -2.37 1.30
C LEU A 53 -1.21 -2.71 2.17
N ALA A 54 -2.23 -3.36 1.60
CA ALA A 54 -3.49 -3.62 2.29
C ALA A 54 -4.05 -5.01 1.98
N ARG A 55 -4.84 -5.57 2.92
CA ARG A 55 -5.54 -6.85 2.72
C ARG A 55 -6.97 -6.62 2.27
N VAL A 56 -7.35 -7.17 1.12
CA VAL A 56 -8.73 -7.16 0.59
C VAL A 56 -9.13 -8.58 0.21
N ALA A 57 -10.34 -8.99 0.59
CA ALA A 57 -10.86 -10.33 0.31
C ALA A 57 -9.84 -11.47 0.61
N GLY A 58 -9.13 -11.35 1.74
CA GLY A 58 -8.14 -12.34 2.19
C GLY A 58 -6.75 -12.22 1.58
N THR A 59 -6.54 -11.40 0.54
CA THR A 59 -5.26 -11.27 -0.17
C THR A 59 -4.59 -9.93 0.11
N VAL A 60 -3.28 -9.94 0.37
CA VAL A 60 -2.49 -8.71 0.52
C VAL A 60 -2.08 -8.17 -0.85
N HIS A 61 -2.31 -6.89 -1.08
CA HIS A 61 -2.02 -6.20 -2.32
C HIS A 61 -1.20 -4.93 -2.05
N LEU A 62 -0.36 -4.55 -3.03
CA LEU A 62 0.27 -3.24 -3.10
C LEU A 62 -0.40 -2.45 -4.23
N HIS A 63 -1.42 -1.65 -3.90
CA HIS A 63 -2.36 -1.06 -4.87
C HIS A 63 -2.71 0.39 -4.55
N LEU A 64 -3.35 1.09 -5.50
CA LEU A 64 -3.75 2.48 -5.34
C LEU A 64 -4.98 2.58 -4.45
N VAL A 65 -5.05 3.61 -3.62
CA VAL A 65 -6.28 4.09 -2.99
C VAL A 65 -7.11 4.80 -4.06
N SER A 66 -8.25 4.21 -4.42
CA SER A 66 -9.18 4.79 -5.40
C SER A 66 -10.28 5.63 -4.76
N ALA A 67 -10.65 5.34 -3.51
CA ALA A 67 -11.64 6.09 -2.74
C ALA A 67 -11.41 5.93 -1.24
N LEU A 68 -11.96 6.87 -0.46
CA LEU A 68 -11.90 6.90 1.00
C LEU A 68 -13.32 7.01 1.56
N GLU A 69 -13.60 6.32 2.67
CA GLU A 69 -14.85 6.44 3.42
C GLU A 69 -14.51 6.65 4.91
N PRO A 70 -14.07 7.87 5.30
CA PRO A 70 -13.58 8.14 6.66
C PRO A 70 -14.63 7.85 7.74
N ALA A 71 -15.91 8.16 7.46
CA ALA A 71 -17.03 7.89 8.37
C ALA A 71 -17.17 6.40 8.75
N ARG A 72 -16.73 5.48 7.87
CA ARG A 72 -16.73 4.04 8.13
C ARG A 72 -15.33 3.45 8.35
N ARG A 73 -14.30 4.30 8.38
CA ARG A 73 -12.88 3.92 8.53
C ARG A 73 -12.46 2.87 7.49
N ARG A 74 -12.84 3.09 6.23
CA ARG A 74 -12.53 2.19 5.11
C ARG A 74 -11.89 2.94 3.96
N VAL A 75 -11.08 2.21 3.20
CA VAL A 75 -10.49 2.67 1.95
C VAL A 75 -10.83 1.68 0.84
N GLN A 76 -11.03 2.19 -0.36
CA GLN A 76 -11.15 1.38 -1.56
C GLN A 76 -9.79 1.34 -2.24
N ILE A 77 -9.37 0.15 -2.66
CA ILE A 77 -8.17 0.01 -3.47
C ILE A 77 -8.48 -0.51 -4.87
N SER A 78 -7.66 -0.09 -5.82
CA SER A 78 -7.70 -0.52 -7.21
C SER A 78 -6.30 -0.80 -7.73
N ASN A 79 -6.21 -1.67 -8.73
CA ASN A 79 -4.99 -1.78 -9.49
C ASN A 79 -4.80 -0.54 -10.39
N ASN A 80 -3.61 -0.40 -10.99
CA ASN A 80 -3.32 0.68 -11.94
C ASN A 80 -3.76 0.35 -13.37
N ARG A 81 -4.83 -0.43 -13.52
CA ARG A 81 -5.39 -0.85 -14.83
C ARG A 81 -6.91 -0.67 -14.90
N GLY A 82 -7.50 0.05 -13.94
CA GLY A 82 -8.95 0.31 -13.90
C GLY A 82 -9.79 -0.78 -13.24
N ARG A 83 -9.18 -1.82 -12.63
CA ARG A 83 -9.92 -2.80 -11.82
C ARG A 83 -9.94 -2.35 -10.36
N VAL A 84 -11.13 -2.18 -9.82
CA VAL A 84 -11.36 -2.04 -8.38
C VAL A 84 -11.23 -3.40 -7.70
N ASN A 85 -10.38 -3.48 -6.68
CA ASN A 85 -10.17 -4.71 -5.91
C ASN A 85 -11.21 -4.84 -4.79
N GLY A 86 -11.62 -3.73 -4.18
CA GLY A 86 -12.66 -3.69 -3.16
C GLY A 86 -12.34 -2.74 -2.03
N TRP A 87 -13.24 -2.73 -1.03
CA TRP A 87 -13.11 -1.95 0.18
C TRP A 87 -12.43 -2.75 1.29
N THR A 88 -11.67 -2.06 2.13
CA THR A 88 -11.06 -2.64 3.33
C THR A 88 -10.97 -1.63 4.46
N GLY A 89 -11.00 -2.13 5.70
CA GLY A 89 -10.89 -1.30 6.89
C GLY A 89 -9.49 -0.76 7.10
N HIS A 90 -9.38 0.35 7.84
CA HIS A 90 -8.09 0.95 8.23
C HIS A 90 -7.18 -0.06 8.97
N ASP A 91 -7.76 -1.02 9.72
CA ASP A 91 -7.04 -2.10 10.41
C ASP A 91 -6.31 -3.07 9.46
N ARG A 92 -6.72 -3.09 8.19
CA ARG A 92 -6.15 -3.95 7.13
C ARG A 92 -5.26 -3.19 6.17
N VAL A 93 -4.99 -1.91 6.45
CA VAL A 93 -4.00 -1.12 5.72
C VAL A 93 -2.73 -1.09 6.55
N PHE A 94 -1.71 -1.82 6.11
CA PHE A 94 -0.49 -2.03 6.88
C PHE A 94 0.55 -0.94 6.63
N GLY A 95 0.65 -0.47 5.39
CA GLY A 95 1.68 0.51 5.03
C GLY A 95 1.40 1.27 3.75
N ILE A 96 2.27 2.24 3.48
CA ILE A 96 2.28 3.09 2.30
C ILE A 96 3.59 2.91 1.55
N CYS A 97 3.53 2.89 0.22
CA CYS A 97 4.70 2.90 -0.64
C CYS A 97 5.36 4.28 -0.54
N ALA A 98 6.50 4.32 0.16
CA ALA A 98 7.28 5.52 0.40
C ALA A 98 8.19 5.86 -0.78
N ALA A 99 8.72 4.85 -1.48
CA ALA A 99 9.61 5.06 -2.64
C ALA A 99 9.53 3.91 -3.65
N VAL A 100 9.87 4.21 -4.90
CA VAL A 100 10.01 3.25 -6.00
C VAL A 100 11.34 3.53 -6.72
N ASP A 101 12.22 2.52 -6.81
CA ASP A 101 13.61 2.65 -7.31
C ASP A 101 14.38 3.84 -6.71
N GLY A 102 14.22 4.06 -5.41
CA GLY A 102 14.88 5.16 -4.71
C GLY A 102 14.27 6.54 -4.98
N VAL A 103 13.22 6.63 -5.79
CA VAL A 103 12.45 7.87 -5.97
C VAL A 103 11.31 7.90 -4.97
N ASP A 104 11.34 8.89 -4.09
CA ASP A 104 10.29 9.08 -3.08
C ASP A 104 8.94 9.38 -3.72
N ARG A 105 7.88 8.80 -3.15
CA ARG A 105 6.50 9.05 -3.54
C ARG A 105 6.02 10.33 -2.86
N PRO A 106 5.55 11.33 -3.63
CA PRO A 106 5.08 12.59 -3.07
C PRO A 106 3.99 12.37 -2.01
N GLY A 107 4.12 13.06 -0.88
CA GLY A 107 3.13 13.00 0.21
C GLY A 107 3.15 11.73 1.05
N ALA A 108 3.94 10.70 0.72
CA ALA A 108 4.01 9.47 1.51
C ALA A 108 4.69 9.68 2.87
N ALA A 109 5.74 10.52 2.92
CA ALA A 109 6.52 10.77 4.14
C ALA A 109 5.70 11.37 5.30
N GLY A 110 4.73 12.25 5.03
CA GLY A 110 3.88 12.85 6.07
C GLY A 110 2.77 11.92 6.60
N LYS A 111 2.61 10.76 5.97
CA LYS A 111 1.55 9.77 6.25
C LYS A 111 2.10 8.53 6.93
N THR A 112 3.41 8.41 7.10
CA THR A 112 3.98 7.28 7.82
C THR A 112 3.66 7.39 9.31
N ARG A 113 3.37 6.26 9.95
CA ARG A 113 3.37 6.19 11.42
C ARG A 113 4.82 6.24 11.87
N GLY A 114 5.29 7.43 12.22
CA GLY A 114 6.48 7.60 13.05
C GLY A 114 6.16 7.08 14.45
N GLY A 115 7.09 6.31 15.02
CA GLY A 115 7.01 5.85 16.41
C GLY A 115 7.02 6.98 17.41
#